data_AF-A0AAU2DTZ8-F1
#
_entry.id   AF-A0AAU2DTZ8-F1
#
_cell.length_a   1.000
_cell.length_b   1.000
_cell.length_c   1.000
_cell.angle_alpha   90.00
_cell.angle_beta   90.00
_cell.angle_gamma   90.00
#
_symmetry.space_group_name_H-M   'P 1'
#
loop_
_entity.id
_entity.type
_entity.pdbx_description
1 polymer ?
#
loop_
_entity_poly.entity_id
_entity_poly.type
_entity_poly.pdbx_seq_one_letter_code
_entity_poly.pdbx_strand_id
1 'polypeptide(L)'
;MNKVYERTENGVTTIVSRGEGLAEINEAMMGRVVRERSTRTMSSINRTDYSIVYRDGRAVTLKLVDEPAKVETDSRGRRIVTVKGKRYIVGTITPAEPRTPGAKSWIPEAFVCYWSERNGETFGATRSACGSQKPGTVGRAIWDAVNR
;
A
#
# COMPACT_ATOMS: atom_id res chain seq x y z
N MET A 1 6.65 4.13 -8.65
CA MET A 1 5.84 3.76 -7.47
C MET A 1 5.38 2.34 -7.73
N ASN A 2 5.80 1.36 -6.91
CA ASN A 2 5.39 -0.01 -7.17
C ASN A 2 3.89 -0.12 -6.93
N LYS A 3 3.20 -0.56 -7.97
CA LYS A 3 1.76 -0.78 -7.95
C LYS A 3 1.54 -2.29 -7.93
N VAL A 4 0.58 -2.71 -7.12
CA VAL A 4 0.10 -4.09 -7.03
C VAL A 4 -1.39 -4.08 -7.29
N TYR A 5 -1.95 -5.23 -7.61
CA TYR A 5 -3.40 -5.35 -7.65
C TYR A 5 -3.88 -5.89 -6.30
N GLU A 6 -4.82 -5.17 -5.71
CA GLU A 6 -5.70 -5.71 -4.69
C GLU A 6 -6.74 -6.55 -5.43
N ARG A 7 -6.64 -7.88 -5.26
CA ARG A 7 -7.51 -8.87 -5.88
C ARG A 7 -8.50 -9.39 -4.85
N THR A 8 -9.76 -9.03 -5.01
CA THR A 8 -10.86 -9.51 -4.18
C THR A 8 -11.63 -10.58 -4.93
N GLU A 9 -11.54 -11.82 -4.49
CA GLU A 9 -12.32 -12.95 -5.03
C GLU A 9 -13.32 -13.42 -3.99
N ASN A 10 -14.62 -13.38 -4.32
CA ASN A 10 -15.71 -13.83 -3.45
C ASN A 10 -15.64 -13.25 -2.01
N GLY A 11 -15.18 -12.01 -1.88
CA GLY A 11 -15.01 -11.31 -0.60
C GLY A 11 -13.65 -11.49 0.09
N VAL A 12 -12.77 -12.37 -0.42
CA VAL A 12 -11.41 -12.53 0.09
C VAL A 12 -10.45 -11.64 -0.69
N THR A 13 -9.80 -10.72 0.01
CA THR A 13 -8.86 -9.77 -0.59
C THR A 13 -7.43 -10.25 -0.43
N THR A 14 -6.69 -10.30 -1.53
CA THR A 14 -5.28 -10.68 -1.61
C THR A 14 -4.51 -9.65 -2.41
N ILE A 15 -3.19 -9.57 -2.21
CA ILE A 15 -2.32 -8.71 -3.00
C ILE A 15 -1.61 -9.57 -4.02
N VAL A 16 -1.77 -9.26 -5.30
CA VAL A 16 -1.09 -9.93 -6.39
C VAL A 16 -0.16 -8.96 -7.11
N SER A 17 0.89 -9.50 -7.70
CA SER A 17 1.82 -8.70 -8.47
C SER A 17 1.13 -8.03 -9.66
N ARG A 18 1.71 -6.94 -10.16
CA ARG A 18 1.19 -6.28 -11.37
C ARG A 18 1.14 -7.23 -12.57
N GLY A 19 2.11 -8.15 -12.68
CA GLY A 19 2.17 -9.13 -13.75
C GLY A 19 1.01 -10.12 -13.70
N GLU A 20 0.74 -10.68 -12.52
CA GLU A 20 -0.38 -11.61 -12.30
C GLU A 20 -1.73 -10.94 -12.55
N GLY A 21 -1.95 -9.73 -12.00
CA GLY A 21 -3.21 -9.02 -12.23
C GLY A 21 -3.43 -8.65 -13.70
N LEU A 22 -2.37 -8.24 -14.43
CA LEU A 22 -2.48 -8.01 -15.88
C LEU A 22 -2.72 -9.29 -16.67
N ALA A 23 -2.12 -10.41 -16.27
CA ALA A 23 -2.37 -11.70 -16.90
C ALA A 23 -3.84 -12.11 -16.75
N GLU A 24 -4.43 -11.96 -15.56
CA GLU A 24 -5.84 -12.26 -15.29
C GLU A 24 -6.79 -11.32 -16.07
N ILE A 25 -6.47 -10.03 -16.14
CA ILE A 25 -7.24 -9.06 -16.95
C ILE A 25 -7.18 -9.42 -18.44
N ASN A 26 -5.99 -9.76 -18.95
CA ASN A 26 -5.82 -10.15 -20.35
C ASN A 26 -6.54 -11.46 -20.68
N GLU A 27 -6.48 -12.45 -19.79
CA GLU A 27 -7.23 -13.69 -19.92
C GLU A 27 -8.73 -13.42 -19.95
N ALA A 28 -9.23 -12.57 -19.05
CA ALA A 28 -10.64 -12.21 -19.00
C ALA A 28 -11.11 -11.45 -20.27
N MET A 29 -10.28 -10.53 -20.79
CA MET A 29 -10.54 -9.80 -22.03
C MET A 29 -10.59 -10.73 -23.25
N MET A 30 -9.59 -11.61 -23.39
CA MET A 30 -9.52 -12.56 -24.50
C MET A 30 -10.63 -13.61 -24.41
N GLY A 31 -11.02 -13.99 -23.19
CA GLY A 31 -12.13 -14.90 -22.94
C GLY A 31 -13.50 -14.37 -23.38
N ARG A 32 -13.66 -13.04 -23.52
CA ARG A 32 -14.87 -12.43 -24.08
C ARG A 32 -14.99 -12.63 -25.60
N VAL A 33 -13.85 -12.71 -26.30
CA VAL A 33 -13.80 -12.83 -27.77
C VAL A 33 -13.99 -14.28 -28.22
N VAL A 34 -13.56 -15.24 -27.40
CA VAL A 34 -13.67 -16.68 -27.70
C VAL A 34 -14.82 -17.28 -26.90
N ARG A 35 -15.88 -17.72 -27.58
CA ARG A 35 -17.14 -18.22 -26.99
C ARG A 35 -16.97 -19.37 -25.97
N GLU A 36 -15.82 -20.04 -26.00
CA GLU A 36 -15.45 -21.22 -25.20
C GLU A 36 -14.70 -20.92 -23.89
N ARG A 37 -14.33 -19.67 -23.59
CA ARG A 37 -13.54 -19.36 -22.39
C ARG A 37 -14.36 -18.81 -21.21
N SER A 38 -13.76 -18.94 -20.03
CA SER A 38 -14.34 -18.95 -18.67
C SER A 38 -15.01 -17.66 -18.20
N THR A 39 -14.96 -16.56 -18.95
CA THR A 39 -15.51 -15.25 -18.51
C THR A 39 -16.97 -15.10 -18.91
N ARG A 40 -17.82 -14.66 -17.98
CA ARG A 40 -19.25 -14.35 -18.24
C ARG A 40 -19.44 -12.87 -18.55
N THR A 41 -18.94 -12.00 -17.68
CA THR A 41 -19.01 -10.54 -17.83
C THR A 41 -17.73 -9.91 -17.31
N MET A 42 -17.28 -8.85 -17.96
CA MET A 42 -16.18 -8.02 -17.47
C MET A 42 -16.55 -6.55 -17.65
N SER A 43 -16.35 -5.75 -16.61
CA SER A 43 -16.48 -4.30 -16.64
C SER A 43 -15.19 -3.65 -16.14
N SER A 44 -14.79 -2.57 -16.81
CA SER A 44 -13.80 -1.64 -16.27
C SER A 44 -14.58 -0.59 -15.48
N ILE A 45 -14.37 -0.55 -14.17
CA ILE A 45 -14.97 0.46 -13.29
C ILE A 45 -14.24 1.79 -13.55
N ASN A 46 -12.91 1.73 -13.63
CA ASN A 46 -12.02 2.83 -13.99
C ASN A 46 -10.86 2.30 -14.84
N ARG A 47 -9.99 3.18 -15.36
CA ARG A 47 -8.79 2.80 -16.15
C ARG A 47 -7.84 1.82 -15.43
N THR A 48 -7.96 1.68 -14.12
CA THR A 48 -7.12 0.84 -13.27
C THR A 48 -7.87 -0.23 -12.49
N ASP A 49 -9.20 -0.21 -12.54
CA ASP A 49 -10.06 -0.99 -11.66
C ASP A 49 -11.00 -1.83 -12.52
N TYR A 50 -10.98 -3.15 -12.32
CA TYR A 50 -11.68 -4.13 -13.14
C TYR A 50 -12.56 -5.01 -12.27
N SER A 51 -13.76 -5.32 -12.75
CA SER A 51 -14.62 -6.34 -12.18
C SER A 51 -14.86 -7.42 -13.23
N ILE A 52 -14.59 -8.66 -12.85
CA ILE A 52 -14.66 -9.84 -13.69
C ILE A 52 -15.60 -10.83 -13.01
N VAL A 53 -16.57 -11.34 -13.75
CA VAL A 53 -17.42 -12.45 -13.32
C VAL A 53 -17.18 -13.61 -14.27
N TYR A 54 -16.72 -14.73 -13.73
CA TYR A 54 -16.49 -15.96 -14.46
C TYR A 54 -17.79 -16.78 -14.56
N ARG A 55 -17.83 -17.72 -15.52
CA ARG A 55 -18.99 -18.59 -15.77
C ARG A 55 -19.19 -19.63 -14.67
N ASP A 56 -18.13 -19.99 -13.96
CA ASP A 56 -18.15 -20.83 -12.77
C ASP A 56 -18.75 -20.13 -11.54
N GLY A 57 -19.14 -18.85 -11.67
CA GLY A 57 -19.74 -18.06 -10.60
C GLY A 57 -18.75 -17.25 -9.77
N ARG A 58 -17.42 -17.39 -10.00
CA ARG A 58 -16.41 -16.60 -9.27
C ARG A 58 -16.48 -15.13 -9.69
N ALA A 59 -16.53 -14.24 -8.70
CA ALA A 59 -16.47 -12.79 -8.92
C ALA A 59 -15.13 -12.26 -8.40
N VAL A 60 -14.38 -11.62 -9.29
CA VAL A 60 -13.06 -11.05 -9.01
C VAL A 60 -13.08 -9.55 -9.25
N THR A 61 -12.64 -8.78 -8.26
CA THR A 61 -12.35 -7.35 -8.40
C THR A 61 -10.85 -7.14 -8.33
N LEU A 62 -10.29 -6.45 -9.31
CA LEU A 62 -8.87 -6.08 -9.35
C LEU A 62 -8.76 -4.56 -9.28
N LYS A 63 -8.14 -4.05 -8.23
CA LYS A 63 -7.91 -2.61 -8.02
C LYS A 63 -6.42 -2.31 -7.97
N LEU A 64 -5.95 -1.38 -8.80
CA LEU A 64 -4.54 -1.01 -8.78
C LEU A 64 -4.24 -0.11 -7.58
N VAL A 65 -3.59 -0.66 -6.56
CA VAL A 65 -3.24 0.05 -5.33
C VAL A 65 -1.73 0.22 -5.21
N ASP A 66 -1.33 1.08 -4.28
CA ASP A 66 0.08 1.17 -3.90
C ASP A 66 0.48 -0.06 -3.10
N GLU A 67 1.65 -0.62 -3.41
CA GLU A 67 2.20 -1.74 -2.64
C GLU A 67 2.31 -1.31 -1.16
N PRO A 68 1.76 -2.08 -0.21
CA PRO A 68 1.88 -1.74 1.19
C PRO A 68 3.36 -1.77 1.58
N ALA A 69 3.75 -0.83 2.43
CA ALA A 69 5.10 -0.82 2.95
C ALA A 69 5.34 -2.08 3.81
N LYS A 70 6.49 -2.72 3.60
CA LYS A 70 6.89 -3.90 4.38
C LYS A 70 7.59 -3.44 5.66
N VAL A 71 7.19 -4.00 6.79
CA VAL A 71 7.78 -3.69 8.10
C VAL A 71 8.53 -4.92 8.58
N GLU A 72 9.78 -4.72 8.96
CA GLU A 72 10.61 -5.73 9.60
C GLU A 72 11.36 -5.11 10.79
N THR A 73 11.96 -5.95 11.61
CA THR A 73 12.81 -5.52 12.73
C THR A 73 14.23 -5.99 12.45
N ASP A 74 15.20 -5.09 12.57
CA ASP A 74 16.60 -5.44 12.40
C ASP A 74 17.17 -6.16 13.63
N SER A 75 18.43 -6.61 13.54
CA SER A 75 19.12 -7.29 14.65
C SER A 75 19.32 -6.43 15.90
N ARG A 76 19.11 -5.10 15.81
CA ARG A 76 19.20 -4.15 16.92
C ARG A 76 17.82 -3.76 17.47
N GLY A 77 16.75 -4.40 17.01
CA GLY A 77 15.38 -4.10 17.44
C GLY A 77 14.78 -2.84 16.80
N ARG A 78 15.43 -2.25 15.79
CA ARG A 78 14.91 -1.07 15.08
C ARG A 78 13.93 -1.50 14.02
N ARG A 79 12.83 -0.75 13.88
CA ARG A 79 11.84 -0.96 12.82
C ARG A 79 12.41 -0.46 11.49
N ILE A 80 12.43 -1.32 10.49
CA ILE A 80 12.77 -0.96 9.12
C ILE A 80 11.52 -1.06 8.26
N VAL A 81 11.24 0.00 7.52
CA VAL A 81 10.13 0.08 6.58
C VAL A 81 10.68 0.14 5.17
N THR A 82 10.26 -0.80 4.33
CA THR A 82 10.59 -0.80 2.90
C THR A 82 9.46 -0.16 2.10
N VAL A 83 9.76 0.95 1.43
CA VAL A 83 8.84 1.72 0.60
C VAL A 83 9.45 1.91 -0.78
N LYS A 84 8.75 1.48 -1.84
CA LYS A 84 9.20 1.62 -3.24
C LYS A 84 10.61 1.05 -3.46
N GLY A 85 10.91 -0.09 -2.86
CA GLY A 85 12.21 -0.77 -2.95
C GLY A 85 13.36 -0.10 -2.18
N LYS A 86 13.07 0.94 -1.39
CA LYS A 86 14.06 1.62 -0.53
C LYS A 86 13.73 1.35 0.93
N ARG A 87 14.78 1.21 1.73
CA ARG A 87 14.70 0.89 3.15
C ARG A 87 14.83 2.17 3.98
N TYR A 88 14.04 2.25 5.04
CA TYR A 88 14.01 3.38 5.95
C TYR A 88 14.03 2.87 7.38
N ILE A 89 14.94 3.39 8.20
CA ILE A 89 14.95 3.13 9.64
C ILE A 89 13.97 4.09 10.29
N VAL A 90 13.03 3.55 11.03
CA VAL A 90 12.03 4.31 11.77
C VAL A 90 12.54 4.54 13.19
N GLY A 91 12.50 5.81 13.61
CA GLY A 91 12.81 6.22 14.97
C GLY A 91 11.57 6.34 15.84
N THR A 92 11.63 7.29 16.76
CA THR A 92 10.56 7.56 17.71
C THR A 92 9.28 8.00 17.01
N ILE A 93 8.16 7.43 17.45
CA ILE A 93 6.81 7.89 17.13
C ILE A 93 6.40 8.89 18.22
N THR A 94 6.10 10.11 17.82
CA THR A 94 5.66 11.19 18.69
C THR A 94 4.14 11.31 18.59
N PRO A 95 3.38 11.14 19.69
CA PRO A 95 1.93 11.29 19.69
C PRO A 95 1.50 12.76 19.49
N ALA A 96 0.24 12.96 19.10
CA ALA A 96 -0.38 14.27 18.97
C ALA A 96 -0.76 14.83 20.35
N GLU A 97 0.22 15.26 21.13
CA GLU A 97 -0.01 15.79 22.47
C GLU A 97 0.08 17.32 22.51
N PRO A 98 -0.97 18.02 22.95
CA PRO A 98 -0.90 19.46 23.12
C PRO A 98 0.15 19.82 24.18
N ARG A 99 0.97 20.83 23.90
CA ARG A 99 2.02 21.29 24.84
C ARG A 99 1.46 21.71 26.20
N THR A 100 0.20 22.16 26.23
CA THR A 100 -0.52 22.50 27.45
C THR A 100 -1.75 21.61 27.57
N PRO A 101 -1.94 20.89 28.69
CA PRO A 101 -3.17 20.11 28.93
C PRO A 101 -4.41 21.00 28.80
N GLY A 102 -5.37 20.57 27.97
CA GLY A 102 -6.61 21.33 27.73
C GLY A 102 -6.49 22.46 26.70
N ALA A 103 -5.36 22.61 26.00
CA ALA A 103 -5.26 23.54 24.88
C ALA A 103 -6.27 23.18 23.78
N LYS A 104 -7.12 24.14 23.41
CA LYS A 104 -8.11 24.01 22.33
C LYS A 104 -7.61 24.54 20.98
N SER A 105 -6.43 25.17 20.95
CA SER A 105 -5.80 25.71 19.75
C SER A 105 -4.35 25.21 19.63
N TRP A 106 -3.93 24.91 18.40
CA TRP A 106 -2.63 24.32 18.05
C TRP A 106 -2.36 22.96 18.74
N ILE A 107 -3.10 21.93 18.32
CA ILE A 107 -2.79 20.53 18.65
C ILE A 107 -1.77 20.04 17.62
N PRO A 108 -0.53 19.69 18.01
CA PRO A 108 0.45 19.20 17.06
C PRO A 108 -0.01 17.87 16.48
N GLU A 109 0.28 17.66 15.21
CA GLU A 109 0.01 16.37 14.59
C GLU A 109 1.00 15.31 15.10
N ALA A 110 0.51 14.10 15.32
CA ALA A 110 1.38 12.97 15.58
C ALA A 110 2.30 12.73 14.38
N PHE A 111 3.57 12.44 14.65
CA PHE A 111 4.55 12.22 13.59
C PHE A 111 5.55 11.15 13.99
N VAL A 112 6.20 10.57 13.00
CA VAL A 112 7.31 9.63 13.17
C VAL A 112 8.54 10.15 12.47
N CYS A 113 9.69 10.08 13.15
CA CYS A 113 10.98 10.37 12.56
C CYS A 113 11.51 9.14 11.81
N TYR A 114 12.15 9.35 10.66
CA TYR A 114 12.77 8.27 9.91
C TYR A 114 14.02 8.75 9.16
N TRP A 115 14.89 7.81 8.83
CA TRP A 115 16.09 8.00 8.01
C TRP A 115 16.07 7.05 6.83
N SER A 116 16.77 7.42 5.75
CA SER A 116 17.09 6.41 4.74
C SER A 116 18.06 5.41 5.36
N GLU A 117 17.96 4.15 4.99
CA GLU A 117 18.90 3.13 5.44
C GLU A 117 19.99 2.92 4.40
N ARG A 118 21.24 2.79 4.85
CA ARG A 118 22.38 2.39 4.03
C ARG A 118 23.34 1.52 4.84
N ASN A 119 23.59 0.29 4.39
CA ASN A 119 24.49 -0.69 5.02
C ASN A 119 24.14 -1.00 6.50
N GLY A 120 22.86 -1.09 6.83
CA GLY A 120 22.35 -1.32 8.16
C GLY A 120 22.33 -0.09 9.07
N GLU A 121 22.66 1.10 8.56
CA GLU A 121 22.73 2.33 9.36
C GLU A 121 21.86 3.45 8.80
N THR A 122 21.55 4.43 9.67
CA THR A 122 20.83 5.65 9.27
C THR A 122 21.70 6.48 8.34
N PHE A 123 21.12 6.98 7.25
CA PHE A 123 21.80 7.77 6.24
C PHE A 123 21.05 9.07 5.91
N GLY A 124 21.80 10.17 5.90
CA GLY A 124 21.30 11.50 5.56
C GLY A 124 20.50 12.18 6.68
N ALA A 125 19.82 13.26 6.32
CA ALA A 125 19.02 14.04 7.26
C ALA A 125 17.78 13.28 7.75
N THR A 126 17.42 13.53 9.01
CA THR A 126 16.16 13.07 9.59
C THR A 126 14.98 13.64 8.81
N ARG A 127 13.98 12.80 8.55
CA ARG A 127 12.71 13.20 7.95
C ARG A 127 11.56 12.84 8.89
N SER A 128 10.43 13.54 8.73
CA SER A 128 9.21 13.27 9.49
C SER A 128 8.07 12.84 8.58
N ALA A 129 7.22 11.97 9.10
CA ALA A 129 6.03 11.44 8.48
C ALA A 129 4.83 11.60 9.41
N CYS A 130 3.69 12.03 8.90
CA CYS A 130 2.46 12.25 9.67
C CYS A 130 1.23 11.88 8.85
N GLY A 131 0.07 11.80 9.51
CA GLY A 131 -1.21 11.41 8.90
C GLY A 131 -1.70 12.36 7.81
N SER A 132 -1.33 13.62 7.82
CA SER A 132 -1.78 14.61 6.84
C SER A 132 -1.00 14.54 5.54
N GLN A 133 0.08 13.75 5.48
CA GLN A 133 0.88 13.63 4.27
C GLN A 133 0.10 13.00 3.12
N LYS A 134 0.33 13.54 1.92
CA LYS A 134 -0.40 13.12 0.72
C LYS A 134 -0.26 11.61 0.48
N PRO A 135 -1.37 10.92 0.14
CA PRO A 135 -1.34 9.54 -0.32
C PRO A 135 -0.27 9.33 -1.38
N GLY A 136 0.47 8.24 -1.22
CA GLY A 136 1.52 7.82 -2.13
C GLY A 136 2.89 8.50 -1.97
N THR A 137 3.05 9.39 -0.99
CA THR A 137 4.38 9.84 -0.55
C THR A 137 5.07 8.77 0.29
N VAL A 138 6.41 8.83 0.37
CA VAL A 138 7.18 7.90 1.23
C VAL A 138 6.78 8.07 2.69
N GLY A 139 6.68 9.30 3.16
CA GLY A 139 6.33 9.54 4.55
C GLY A 139 4.90 9.09 4.89
N ARG A 140 3.92 9.28 4.00
CA ARG A 140 2.58 8.71 4.21
C ARG A 140 2.60 7.19 4.32
N ALA A 141 3.35 6.51 3.44
CA ALA A 141 3.49 5.06 3.49
C ALA A 141 4.19 4.58 4.78
N ILE A 142 5.19 5.31 5.27
CA ILE A 142 5.85 5.03 6.56
C ILE A 142 4.85 5.22 7.72
N TRP A 143 4.11 6.33 7.74
CA TRP A 143 3.09 6.61 8.74
C TRP A 143 2.04 5.49 8.82
N ASP A 144 1.49 5.09 7.67
CA ASP A 144 0.50 4.02 7.57
C ASP A 144 1.08 2.65 7.96
N ALA A 145 2.38 2.42 7.79
CA ALA A 145 3.01 1.17 8.17
C ALA A 145 3.23 1.06 9.68
N VAL A 146 3.46 2.19 10.35
CA VAL A 146 3.83 2.20 11.77
C VAL A 146 2.65 2.35 12.72
N ASN A 147 1.52 2.88 12.24
CA ASN A 147 0.27 3.09 12.99
C ASN A 147 -0.86 2.14 12.54
N ARG A 148 -0.51 0.94 12.07
CA ARG A 148 -1.47 -0.14 11.78
C ARG A 148 -1.81 -0.93 13.02
#